data_AF-A0A851RR75-F1
#
_entry.id   AF-A0A851RR75-F1
#
_cell.length_a   1.000
_cell.length_b   1.000
_cell.length_c   1.000
_cell.angle_alpha   90.00
_cell.angle_beta   90.00
_cell.angle_gamma   90.00
#
_symmetry.space_group_name_H-M   'P 1'
#
loop_
_entity.id
_entity.type
_entity.pdbx_description
1 polymer ?
#
loop_
_entity_poly.entity_id
_entity_poly.type
_entity_poly.pdbx_seq_one_letter_code
_entity_poly.pdbx_strand_id
1 'polypeptide(L)'
;PFILPHQQVDKGAIKFVLSGANIMCPGLTSPGAKLYPAAVDTVVAIMAEGKQHALCVGVMKMSAEDIEKVNKGIGIENIHYLNDGLWHMKTYK
;
A
#
# COMPACT_ATOMS: atom_id res chain seq x y z
N PRO A 1 -0.52 12.77 -1.18
CA PRO A 1 -1.83 13.31 -1.65
C PRO A 1 -2.80 13.37 -0.45
N PHE A 2 -3.82 14.23 -0.47
CA PHE A 2 -4.65 14.53 0.72
C PHE A 2 -5.99 13.79 0.79
N ILE A 3 -6.47 13.19 -0.31
CA ILE A 3 -7.79 12.54 -0.37
C ILE A 3 -7.83 11.29 0.52
N LEU A 4 -6.75 10.52 0.56
CA LEU A 4 -6.65 9.29 1.33
C LEU A 4 -5.49 9.37 2.33
N PRO A 5 -5.61 8.73 3.52
CA PRO A 5 -4.45 8.40 4.32
C PRO A 5 -3.49 7.54 3.48
N HIS A 6 -2.20 7.66 3.78
CA HIS A 6 -1.20 6.92 3.04
C HIS A 6 -0.39 6.05 3.98
N GLN A 7 0.13 4.95 3.44
CA GLN A 7 1.11 4.09 4.08
C GLN A 7 2.37 4.08 3.23
N GLN A 8 3.55 4.03 3.85
CA GLN A 8 4.80 3.95 3.11
C GLN A 8 5.40 2.55 3.25
N VAL A 9 5.61 1.88 2.13
CA VAL A 9 6.37 0.63 2.06
C VAL A 9 7.85 0.90 1.79
N ASP A 10 8.70 -0.06 2.14
CA ASP A 10 10.12 -0.01 1.77
C ASP A 10 10.37 -0.18 0.27
N LYS A 11 11.63 0.05 -0.12
CA LYS A 11 12.09 -0.11 -1.51
C LYS A 11 11.96 -1.54 -2.03
N GLY A 12 12.05 -2.55 -1.17
CA GLY A 12 11.98 -3.96 -1.54
C GLY A 12 10.59 -4.37 -2.01
N ALA A 13 9.55 -3.79 -1.41
CA ALA A 13 8.16 -4.05 -1.75
C ALA A 13 7.72 -3.47 -3.10
N ILE A 14 8.37 -2.42 -3.61
CA ILE A 14 7.96 -1.66 -4.81
C ILE A 14 7.67 -2.57 -6.00
N LYS A 15 8.60 -3.48 -6.34
CA LYS A 15 8.47 -4.36 -7.50
C LYS A 15 7.24 -5.27 -7.39
N PHE A 16 6.95 -5.76 -6.19
CA PHE A 16 5.84 -6.68 -5.93
C PHE A 16 4.50 -5.95 -5.98
N VAL A 17 4.42 -4.74 -5.39
CA VAL A 17 3.22 -3.89 -5.43
C VAL A 17 2.83 -3.55 -6.88
N LEU A 18 3.81 -3.20 -7.72
CA LEU A 18 3.60 -2.94 -9.16
C LEU A 18 3.28 -4.20 -9.98
N SER A 19 3.32 -5.38 -9.36
CA SER A 19 2.89 -6.65 -9.95
C SER A 19 1.54 -7.12 -9.39
N GLY A 20 0.83 -6.28 -8.62
CA GLY A 20 -0.47 -6.61 -8.02
C GLY A 20 -0.39 -7.40 -6.72
N ALA A 21 0.78 -7.56 -6.12
CA ALA A 21 0.89 -8.28 -4.84
C ALA A 21 0.29 -7.46 -3.69
N ASN A 22 -0.28 -8.18 -2.72
CA ASN A 22 -0.71 -7.61 -1.44
C ASN A 22 0.49 -7.14 -0.61
N ILE A 23 0.25 -6.18 0.28
CA ILE A 23 1.27 -5.63 1.17
C ILE A 23 1.24 -6.44 2.47
N MET A 24 2.36 -7.11 2.74
CA MET A 24 2.54 -7.91 3.94
C MET A 24 2.98 -7.03 5.11
N CYS A 25 2.60 -7.40 6.34
CA CYS A 25 2.93 -6.62 7.55
C CYS A 25 4.45 -6.30 7.68
N PRO A 26 5.39 -7.24 7.40
CA PRO A 26 6.83 -6.93 7.46
C PRO A 26 7.29 -5.84 6.50
N GLY A 27 6.58 -5.62 5.39
CA GLY A 27 6.88 -4.52 4.45
C GLY A 27 6.39 -3.15 4.93
N LEU A 28 5.63 -3.10 6.02
CA LEU A 28 5.10 -1.89 6.66
C LEU A 28 5.80 -1.56 7.99
N THR A 29 6.55 -2.51 8.55
CA THR A 29 7.28 -2.36 9.81
C THR A 29 8.80 -2.34 9.62
N SER A 30 9.29 -2.29 8.38
CA SER A 30 10.72 -2.23 8.08
C SER A 30 11.27 -0.81 8.27
N PRO A 31 12.61 -0.62 8.40
CA PRO A 31 13.19 0.70 8.68
C PRO A 31 12.88 1.80 7.66
N GLY A 32 12.60 1.42 6.41
CA GLY A 32 12.21 2.33 5.33
C GLY A 32 10.70 2.54 5.19
N ALA A 33 9.90 1.79 5.95
CA ALA A 33 8.45 1.89 5.96
C ALA A 33 7.99 2.97 6.96
N LYS A 34 6.81 3.52 6.71
CA LYS A 34 6.10 4.41 7.65
C LYS A 34 4.67 3.98 7.73
N LEU A 35 4.29 3.49 8.90
CA LEU A 35 2.95 3.06 9.22
C LEU A 35 2.24 4.19 9.96
N TYR A 36 1.11 4.63 9.40
CA TYR A 36 0.24 5.65 9.96
C TYR A 36 -1.05 5.01 10.48
N PRO A 37 -1.71 5.62 11.48
CA PRO A 37 -2.97 5.10 12.01
C PRO A 37 -4.03 4.92 10.91
N ALA A 38 -4.55 3.70 10.79
CA ALA A 38 -5.65 3.36 9.89
C ALA A 38 -6.40 2.14 10.45
N ALA A 39 -7.74 2.20 10.39
CA ALA A 39 -8.62 1.10 10.77
C ALA A 39 -8.70 0.04 9.65
N VAL A 40 -9.21 -1.14 10.00
CA VAL A 40 -9.58 -2.18 9.02
C VAL A 40 -10.63 -1.61 8.06
N ASP A 41 -10.59 -2.04 6.80
CA ASP A 41 -11.44 -1.60 5.68
C ASP A 41 -11.25 -0.14 5.23
N THR A 42 -10.34 0.62 5.84
CA THR A 42 -9.98 1.95 5.34
C THR A 42 -9.24 1.85 4.01
N VAL A 43 -9.66 2.65 3.04
CA VAL A 43 -8.95 2.82 1.76
C VAL A 43 -7.72 3.71 1.95
N VAL A 44 -6.56 3.24 1.52
CA VAL A 44 -5.27 3.89 1.71
C VAL A 44 -4.48 4.01 0.40
N ALA A 45 -3.69 5.07 0.30
CA ALA A 45 -2.69 5.22 -0.76
C ALA A 45 -1.36 4.55 -0.35
N ILE A 46 -0.78 3.73 -1.20
CA ILE A 46 0.52 3.09 -0.96
C ILE A 46 1.63 3.91 -1.58
N MET A 47 2.44 4.53 -0.74
CA MET A 47 3.64 5.28 -1.08
C MET A 47 4.86 4.39 -0.95
N ALA A 48 5.98 4.78 -1.56
CA ALA A 48 7.25 4.11 -1.37
C ALA A 48 8.36 5.11 -1.03
N GLU A 49 9.34 4.62 -0.27
CA GLU A 49 10.53 5.39 0.08
C GLU A 49 11.22 5.96 -1.17
N GLY A 50 11.36 7.29 -1.23
CA GLY A 50 11.99 7.98 -2.36
C GLY A 50 11.10 8.15 -3.60
N LYS A 51 9.78 7.90 -3.50
CA LYS A 51 8.80 8.16 -4.57
C LYS A 51 7.77 9.20 -4.14
N GLN A 52 7.41 10.09 -5.06
CA GLN A 52 6.46 11.18 -4.81
C GLN A 52 5.00 10.77 -5.04
N HIS A 53 4.77 9.78 -5.90
CA HIS A 53 3.43 9.33 -6.29
C HIS A 53 3.10 8.00 -5.61
N ALA A 54 1.81 7.78 -5.35
CA ALA A 54 1.32 6.49 -4.89
C ALA A 54 1.52 5.44 -5.98
N LEU A 55 1.96 4.25 -5.58
CA LEU A 55 2.18 3.11 -6.46
C LEU A 55 0.91 2.27 -6.63
N CYS A 56 0.04 2.31 -5.63
CA CYS A 56 -1.14 1.47 -5.50
C CYS A 56 -2.16 2.14 -4.58
N VAL A 57 -3.44 1.82 -4.80
CA VAL A 57 -4.54 2.03 -3.86
C VAL A 57 -4.89 0.68 -3.24
N GLY A 58 -4.96 0.64 -1.92
CA GLY A 58 -5.24 -0.58 -1.18
C GLY A 58 -6.30 -0.39 -0.10
N VAL A 59 -6.73 -1.51 0.49
CA VAL A 59 -7.67 -1.55 1.61
C VAL A 59 -7.02 -2.27 2.78
N MET A 60 -7.06 -1.66 3.96
CA MET A 60 -6.50 -2.24 5.17
C MET A 60 -7.22 -3.55 5.54
N LYS A 61 -6.48 -4.64 5.71
CA LYS A 61 -7.00 -5.93 6.22
C LYS A 61 -6.69 -6.16 7.69
N MET A 62 -5.74 -5.40 8.23
CA MET A 62 -5.42 -5.34 9.64
C MET A 62 -5.34 -3.86 10.04
N SER A 63 -5.63 -3.55 11.31
CA SER A 63 -5.42 -2.19 11.80
C SER A 63 -3.91 -1.87 11.81
N ALA A 64 -3.55 -0.59 11.69
CA ALA A 64 -2.15 -0.18 11.78
C ALA A 64 -1.49 -0.67 13.09
N GLU A 65 -2.23 -0.65 14.19
CA GLU A 65 -1.77 -1.14 15.49
C GLU A 65 -1.49 -2.66 15.47
N ASP A 66 -2.38 -3.44 14.86
CA ASP A 66 -2.19 -4.89 14.75
C ASP A 66 -1.06 -5.25 13.77
N ILE A 67 -0.87 -4.48 12.71
CA ILE A 67 0.24 -4.66 11.76
C ILE A 67 1.58 -4.51 12.49
N GLU A 68 1.71 -3.48 13.34
CA GLU A 68 2.93 -3.24 14.12
C GLU A 68 3.17 -4.32 15.17
N LYS A 69 2.13 -4.75 15.90
CA LYS A 69 2.24 -5.74 16.98
C LYS A 69 2.43 -7.17 16.49
N VAL A 70 1.65 -7.59 15.50
CA VAL A 70 1.62 -8.99 15.02
C VAL A 70 2.73 -9.23 14.00
N ASN A 71 3.00 -8.23 13.15
CA ASN A 71 4.04 -8.26 12.11
C ASN A 71 4.02 -9.52 11.23
N LYS A 72 2.83 -10.05 10.94
CA LYS A 72 2.64 -11.25 10.13
C LYS A 72 1.31 -11.22 9.39
N GLY A 73 1.28 -11.74 8.17
CA GLY A 73 0.08 -11.80 7.35
C GLY A 73 -0.06 -10.64 6.38
N ILE A 74 -1.23 -10.55 5.76
CA ILE A 74 -1.59 -9.50 4.81
C ILE A 74 -2.08 -8.29 5.62
N GLY A 75 -1.33 -7.19 5.56
CA GLY A 75 -1.71 -5.94 6.21
C GLY A 75 -2.65 -5.11 5.34
N ILE A 76 -2.37 -5.05 4.04
CA ILE A 76 -3.15 -4.25 3.07
C ILE A 76 -3.34 -5.06 1.79
N GLU A 77 -4.59 -5.15 1.35
CA GLU A 77 -4.95 -5.73 0.06
C GLU A 77 -4.74 -4.71 -1.06
N ASN A 78 -4.14 -5.14 -2.16
CA ASN A 78 -3.91 -4.30 -3.35
C ASN A 78 -5.15 -4.32 -4.25
N ILE A 79 -5.76 -3.15 -4.49
CA ILE A 79 -6.99 -3.03 -5.29
C ILE A 79 -6.69 -2.53 -6.70
N HIS A 80 -5.81 -1.54 -6.83
CA HIS A 80 -5.42 -0.95 -8.09
C HIS A 80 -3.96 -0.49 -8.00
N TYR A 81 -3.18 -0.73 -9.05
CA TYR A 81 -1.77 -0.36 -9.06
C TYR A 81 -1.32 0.24 -10.40
N LEU A 82 -0.23 0.98 -10.34
CA LEU A 82 0.33 1.66 -11.51
C LEU A 82 0.77 0.63 -12.56
N ASN A 83 0.40 0.86 -13.83
CA ASN A 83 0.58 -0.05 -14.98
C ASN A 83 -0.29 -1.33 -14.96
N ASP A 84 -1.34 -1.40 -14.15
CA ASP A 84 -2.35 -2.44 -14.33
C ASP A 84 -3.26 -2.16 -15.56
N GLY A 85 -4.25 -3.04 -15.79
CA GLY A 85 -5.16 -2.90 -16.91
C GLY A 85 -5.97 -1.60 -16.90
N LEU A 86 -6.43 -1.16 -15.73
CA LEU A 86 -7.21 0.08 -15.59
C LEU A 86 -6.33 1.31 -15.84
N TRP A 87 -5.08 1.28 -15.36
CA TRP A 87 -4.10 2.32 -15.63
C TRP A 87 -3.84 2.49 -17.14
N HIS A 88 -3.70 1.37 -17.87
CA HIS A 88 -3.46 1.40 -19.31
C HIS A 88 -4.69 1.83 -20.13
N MET A 89 -5.91 1.57 -19.65
CA MET A 89 -7.15 1.97 -20.34
C MET A 89 -7.20 3.49 -20.58
N LYS A 90 -6.65 4.29 -19.66
CA LYS A 90 -6.44 5.77 -19.65
C LYS A 90 -7.65 6.65 -19.93
N THR A 91 -8.42 6.41 -20.98
CA THR A 91 -9.61 7.18 -21.36
C THR A 91 -10.70 6.24 -21.88
N TYR A 92 -11.94 6.50 -21.48
CA TYR A 92 -13.13 5.89 -22.07
C TYR A 92 -13.77 6.87 -23.07
N LYS A 93 -14.27 6.35 -24.20
CA LYS A 93 -15.00 7.12 -25.22
C LYS A 93 -16.49 7.05 -24.96
#